data_AF-A0A646KCG2-F1
#
_entry.id   AF-A0A646KCG2-F1
#
_cell.length_a   1.000
_cell.length_b   1.000
_cell.length_c   1.000
_cell.angle_alpha   90.00
_cell.angle_beta   90.00
_cell.angle_gamma   90.00
#
_symmetry.space_group_name_H-M   'P 1'
#
loop_
_entity.id
_entity.type
_entity.pdbx_description
1 polymer ?
#
loop_
_entity_poly.entity_id
_entity_poly.type
_entity_poly.pdbx_seq_one_letter_code
_entity_poly.pdbx_strand_id
1 'polypeptide(L)'
;MRTPRGRRAGRAGCALLLSLGIPIAVVSCTDTGPSGRPGTSTPVPHKTTPVEICTSLVSYWAGQALRNSTRSGIDWEQKGLSNEQFALHEEVVAAARAEERRHGRPAALELIAAQVAEKCAVRNGATGSSENWRPPEPARSPSAAPHATPHGPHDASPPPRRPRESPVASPNSPPKK
;
A
#
# COMPACT_ATOMS: atom_id res chain seq x y z
N MET A 1 34.27 -37.84 20.28
CA MET A 1 34.92 -37.22 19.10
C MET A 1 34.55 -35.75 19.07
N ARG A 2 35.56 -34.86 19.16
CA ARG A 2 35.44 -33.39 19.14
C ARG A 2 36.31 -32.89 17.99
N THR A 3 35.79 -32.04 17.12
CA THR A 3 36.55 -31.21 16.17
C THR A 3 35.88 -29.84 16.03
N PRO A 4 36.64 -28.78 15.66
CA PRO A 4 36.62 -27.51 16.37
C PRO A 4 35.87 -26.36 15.65
N ARG A 5 35.50 -25.35 16.46
CA ARG A 5 35.06 -24.02 16.03
C ARG A 5 36.22 -23.26 15.38
N GLY A 6 36.05 -22.83 14.14
CA GLY A 6 36.92 -21.85 13.47
C GLY A 6 36.40 -20.42 13.67
N ARG A 7 37.03 -19.67 14.59
CA ARG A 7 37.02 -18.20 14.59
C ARG A 7 38.21 -17.73 13.76
N ARG A 8 38.01 -16.81 12.81
CA ARG A 8 39.08 -15.95 12.32
C ARG A 8 38.65 -14.49 12.52
N ALA A 9 39.39 -13.83 13.40
CA ALA A 9 39.40 -12.41 13.62
C ALA A 9 40.79 -11.90 13.22
N GLY A 10 40.84 -10.77 12.52
CA GLY A 10 41.99 -9.87 12.35
C GLY A 10 41.43 -8.60 11.72
N ARG A 11 41.37 -7.43 12.39
CA ARG A 11 42.46 -6.49 12.76
C ARG A 11 43.31 -6.12 11.52
N ALA A 12 43.67 -4.89 11.20
CA ALA A 12 43.53 -3.53 11.73
C ALA A 12 43.88 -2.60 10.53
N GLY A 13 43.37 -1.39 10.36
CA GLY A 13 43.81 -0.19 11.07
C GLY A 13 44.17 0.94 10.08
N CYS A 14 44.35 2.14 10.65
CA CYS A 14 44.89 3.39 10.09
C CYS A 14 43.95 4.38 9.38
N ALA A 15 43.67 5.45 10.12
CA ALA A 15 43.13 6.74 9.72
C ALA A 15 44.24 7.70 9.22
N LEU A 16 43.91 8.61 8.30
CA LEU A 16 44.51 9.95 8.07
C LEU A 16 43.70 10.64 6.95
N LEU A 17 42.80 11.58 7.24
CA LEU A 17 42.97 13.05 7.23
C LEU A 17 43.56 13.62 5.92
N LEU A 18 42.76 14.38 5.16
CA LEU A 18 42.93 15.83 4.90
C LEU A 18 42.14 16.33 3.67
N SER A 19 41.64 17.55 3.85
CA SER A 19 40.68 18.34 3.09
C SER A 19 41.16 18.80 1.71
N LEU A 20 40.24 18.92 0.74
CA LEU A 20 40.33 19.98 -0.26
C LEU A 20 38.93 20.53 -0.53
N GLY A 21 38.69 21.75 -0.04
CA GLY A 21 37.48 22.50 -0.28
C GLY A 21 37.40 22.92 -1.75
N ILE A 22 36.24 22.70 -2.36
CA ILE A 22 35.92 23.21 -3.69
C ILE A 22 35.17 24.53 -3.48
N PRO A 23 35.74 25.70 -3.80
CA PRO A 23 34.97 26.93 -3.86
C PRO A 23 34.17 26.92 -5.16
N ILE A 24 32.88 26.55 -5.09
CA ILE A 24 31.97 26.81 -6.21
C ILE A 24 31.54 28.27 -6.08
N ALA A 25 32.20 29.13 -6.86
CA ALA A 25 31.76 30.50 -7.09
C ALA A 25 30.40 30.45 -7.79
N VAL A 26 29.32 30.79 -7.07
CA VAL A 26 28.03 31.09 -7.69
C VAL A 26 28.10 32.50 -8.26
N VAL A 27 28.29 32.60 -9.57
CA VAL A 27 28.01 33.83 -10.32
C VAL A 27 26.49 34.02 -10.27
N SER A 28 26.03 34.97 -9.45
CA SER A 28 24.66 35.49 -9.56
C SER A 28 24.64 36.51 -10.68
N CYS A 29 24.18 36.10 -11.86
CA CYS A 29 23.72 37.05 -12.86
C CYS A 29 22.40 37.63 -12.36
N THR A 30 22.43 38.88 -11.90
CA THR A 30 21.21 39.69 -11.74
C THR A 30 20.76 40.14 -13.13
N ASP A 31 19.90 39.33 -13.75
CA ASP A 31 19.09 39.78 -14.88
C ASP A 31 17.90 40.55 -14.34
N THR A 32 17.95 41.88 -14.49
CA THR A 32 16.85 42.79 -14.16
C THR A 32 15.84 42.75 -15.30
N GLY A 33 15.07 41.67 -15.36
CA GLY A 33 13.83 41.59 -16.15
C GLY A 33 12.65 42.12 -15.32
N PRO A 34 11.66 42.80 -15.93
CA PRO A 34 10.50 43.32 -15.20
C PRO A 34 9.76 42.18 -14.49
N SER A 35 9.74 42.25 -13.15
CA SER A 35 9.04 41.35 -12.24
C SER A 35 7.53 41.30 -12.50
N GLY A 36 7.13 40.56 -13.53
CA GLY A 36 5.82 39.93 -13.57
C GLY A 36 5.80 38.85 -12.50
N ARG A 37 5.11 39.11 -11.38
CA ARG A 37 4.91 38.15 -10.29
C ARG A 37 4.40 36.84 -10.90
N PRO A 38 5.15 35.72 -10.85
CA PRO A 38 4.60 34.45 -11.29
C PRO A 38 3.37 34.17 -10.42
N GLY A 39 2.20 34.12 -11.05
CA GLY A 39 0.98 33.73 -10.36
C GLY A 39 1.24 32.37 -9.73
N THR A 40 1.18 32.31 -8.40
CA THR A 40 1.30 31.06 -7.65
C THR A 40 0.16 30.16 -8.11
N SER A 41 0.44 29.30 -9.08
CA SER A 41 -0.50 28.30 -9.56
C SER A 41 -0.71 27.34 -8.40
N THR A 42 -1.86 27.42 -7.75
CA THR A 42 -2.22 26.49 -6.70
C THR A 42 -2.25 25.08 -7.30
N PRO A 43 -1.48 24.11 -6.78
CA PRO A 43 -1.53 22.75 -7.28
C PRO A 43 -2.97 22.23 -7.17
N VAL A 44 -3.53 21.78 -8.29
CA VAL A 44 -4.86 21.18 -8.30
C VAL A 44 -4.78 19.84 -7.57
N PRO A 45 -5.72 19.50 -6.67
CA PRO A 45 -5.71 18.21 -6.00
C PRO A 45 -5.87 17.09 -7.04
N HIS A 46 -4.83 16.28 -7.24
CA HIS A 46 -4.91 15.08 -8.06
C HIS A 46 -5.65 13.98 -7.29
N LYS A 47 -6.75 13.49 -7.85
CA LYS A 47 -7.47 12.33 -7.31
C LYS A 47 -6.77 11.06 -7.79
N THR A 48 -6.33 10.21 -6.86
CA THR A 48 -5.83 8.88 -7.19
C THR A 48 -6.97 8.04 -7.78
N THR A 49 -6.73 7.46 -8.94
CA THR A 49 -7.67 6.60 -9.67
C THR A 49 -7.63 5.16 -9.13
N PRO A 50 -8.70 4.35 -9.33
CA PRO A 50 -8.68 2.94 -8.97
C PRO A 50 -7.54 2.14 -9.61
N VAL A 51 -7.15 2.48 -10.84
CA VAL A 51 -6.03 1.85 -11.55
C VAL A 51 -4.70 2.15 -10.85
N GLU A 52 -4.48 3.39 -10.41
CA GLU A 52 -3.27 3.79 -9.66
C GLU A 52 -3.22 3.13 -8.27
N ILE A 53 -4.37 3.01 -7.59
CA ILE A 53 -4.46 2.29 -6.32
C ILE A 53 -4.11 0.81 -6.52
N CYS A 54 -4.74 0.14 -7.49
CA CYS A 54 -4.43 -1.25 -7.84
C CYS A 54 -2.94 -1.43 -8.16
N THR A 55 -2.40 -0.56 -9.01
CA THR A 55 -1.02 -0.68 -9.47
C THR A 55 -0.03 -0.55 -8.32
N SER A 56 -0.23 0.42 -7.43
CA SER A 56 0.64 0.63 -6.27
C SER A 56 0.55 -0.51 -5.26
N LEU A 57 -0.66 -0.92 -4.86
CA LEU A 57 -0.86 -1.97 -3.86
C LEU A 57 -0.34 -3.32 -4.33
N VAL A 58 -0.74 -3.75 -5.53
CA VAL A 58 -0.37 -5.08 -6.02
C VAL A 58 1.13 -5.16 -6.31
N SER A 59 1.74 -4.12 -6.91
CA SER A 59 3.19 -4.11 -7.15
C SER A 59 3.99 -4.19 -5.85
N TYR A 60 3.58 -3.43 -4.83
CA TYR A 60 4.23 -3.44 -3.53
C TYR A 60 4.20 -4.84 -2.89
N TRP A 61 3.01 -5.43 -2.78
CA TRP A 61 2.85 -6.73 -2.13
C TRP A 61 3.49 -7.88 -2.92
N ALA A 62 3.44 -7.84 -4.25
CA ALA A 62 4.13 -8.81 -5.09
C ALA A 62 5.65 -8.72 -4.91
N GLY A 63 6.20 -7.51 -4.84
CA GLY A 63 7.63 -7.30 -4.55
C GLY A 63 8.03 -7.80 -3.16
N GLN A 64 7.18 -7.60 -2.16
CA GLN A 64 7.39 -8.14 -0.80
C GLN A 64 7.34 -9.67 -0.79
N ALA A 65 6.40 -10.28 -1.52
CA ALA A 65 6.26 -11.72 -1.65
C ALA A 65 7.49 -12.38 -2.28
N LEU A 66 8.14 -11.73 -3.27
CA LEU A 66 9.42 -12.21 -3.78
C LEU A 66 10.52 -12.15 -2.72
N ARG A 67 10.55 -11.10 -1.89
CA ARG A 67 11.60 -10.92 -0.86
C ARG A 67 11.48 -11.89 0.31
N ASN A 68 10.46 -12.76 0.33
CA ASN A 68 10.15 -13.64 1.47
C ASN A 68 10.14 -12.86 2.79
N SER A 69 9.64 -11.63 2.77
CA SER A 69 9.61 -10.78 3.96
C SER A 69 8.62 -11.34 4.99
N THR A 70 8.86 -11.14 6.29
CA THR A 70 7.90 -11.54 7.34
C THR A 70 6.52 -10.92 7.13
N ARG A 71 6.45 -9.72 6.55
CA ARG A 71 5.18 -9.05 6.21
C ARG A 71 4.43 -9.69 5.06
N SER A 72 5.05 -10.56 4.26
CA SER A 72 4.37 -11.21 3.12
C SER A 72 3.30 -12.20 3.57
N GLY A 73 3.42 -12.73 4.80
CA GLY A 73 2.51 -13.72 5.37
C GLY A 73 1.27 -13.15 6.06
N ILE A 74 1.08 -11.83 6.09
CA ILE A 74 -0.19 -11.27 6.58
C ILE A 74 -1.32 -11.54 5.58
N ASP A 75 -2.53 -11.67 6.10
CA ASP A 75 -3.73 -11.92 5.28
C ASP A 75 -4.02 -10.78 4.28
N TRP A 76 -4.65 -11.11 3.15
CA TRP A 76 -4.87 -10.16 2.05
C TRP A 76 -5.82 -9.02 2.42
N GLU A 77 -6.75 -9.23 3.34
CA GLU A 77 -7.63 -8.17 3.84
C GLU A 77 -6.84 -7.12 4.63
N GLN A 78 -5.86 -7.58 5.43
CA GLN A 78 -4.97 -6.70 6.18
C GLN A 78 -3.99 -5.94 5.27
N LYS A 79 -3.71 -6.46 4.08
CA LYS A 79 -2.94 -5.77 3.03
C LYS A 79 -3.75 -4.66 2.34
N GLY A 80 -5.06 -4.61 2.55
CA GLY A 80 -5.98 -3.70 1.88
C GLY A 80 -6.24 -4.04 0.42
N LEU A 81 -6.00 -5.30 0.02
CA LEU A 81 -6.33 -5.77 -1.33
C LEU A 81 -7.83 -6.06 -1.42
N SER A 82 -8.43 -5.80 -2.58
CA SER A 82 -9.73 -6.40 -2.93
C SER A 82 -9.55 -7.89 -3.26
N ASN A 83 -10.65 -8.66 -3.36
CA ASN A 83 -10.58 -10.05 -3.83
C ASN A 83 -9.95 -10.14 -5.23
N GLU A 84 -10.36 -9.26 -6.14
CA GLU A 84 -9.83 -9.26 -7.50
C GLU A 84 -8.35 -8.82 -7.56
N GLN A 85 -7.95 -7.85 -6.73
CA GLN A 85 -6.55 -7.45 -6.59
C GLN A 85 -5.70 -8.56 -5.98
N PHE A 86 -6.24 -9.33 -5.02
CA PHE A 86 -5.57 -10.49 -4.47
C PHE A 86 -5.38 -11.60 -5.51
N ALA A 87 -6.40 -11.89 -6.32
CA ALA A 87 -6.27 -12.83 -7.43
C ALA A 87 -5.20 -12.38 -8.44
N LEU A 88 -5.16 -11.07 -8.77
CA LEU A 88 -4.11 -10.49 -9.61
C LEU A 88 -2.72 -10.60 -8.98
N HIS A 89 -2.61 -10.36 -7.67
CA HIS A 89 -1.37 -10.50 -6.91
C HIS A 89 -0.82 -11.93 -7.01
N GLU A 90 -1.64 -12.96 -6.78
CA GLU A 90 -1.20 -14.35 -6.84
C GLU A 90 -0.73 -14.75 -8.25
N GLU A 91 -1.47 -14.32 -9.28
CA GLU A 91 -1.11 -14.52 -10.68
C GLU A 91 0.26 -13.92 -11.01
N VAL A 92 0.48 -12.65 -10.64
CA VAL A 92 1.74 -11.95 -10.89
C VAL A 92 2.90 -12.53 -10.08
N VAL A 93 2.68 -12.89 -8.81
CA VAL A 93 3.73 -13.50 -7.96
C VAL A 93 4.17 -14.84 -8.54
N ALA A 94 3.23 -15.65 -9.04
CA ALA A 94 3.56 -16.91 -9.70
C ALA A 94 4.44 -16.69 -10.94
N ALA A 95 4.07 -15.75 -11.81
CA ALA A 95 4.84 -15.38 -12.99
C ALA A 95 6.22 -14.82 -12.63
N ALA A 96 6.28 -13.90 -11.67
CA ALA A 96 7.52 -13.28 -11.22
C ALA A 96 8.48 -14.27 -10.56
N ARG A 97 7.97 -15.26 -9.80
CA ARG A 97 8.81 -16.36 -9.29
C ARG A 97 9.38 -17.22 -10.40
N ALA A 98 8.63 -17.43 -11.48
CA ALA A 98 9.13 -18.16 -12.65
C ALA A 98 10.22 -17.36 -13.38
N GLU A 99 10.02 -16.06 -13.52
CA GLU A 99 11.00 -15.14 -14.10
C GLU A 99 12.27 -15.05 -13.25
N GLU A 100 12.13 -14.97 -11.93
CA GLU A 100 13.25 -14.93 -11.01
C GLU A 100 14.17 -16.15 -11.18
N ARG A 101 13.59 -17.35 -11.37
CA ARG A 101 14.38 -18.57 -11.59
C ARG A 101 15.13 -18.56 -12.92
N ARG A 102 14.64 -17.84 -13.92
CA ARG A 102 15.22 -17.81 -15.28
C ARG A 102 16.24 -16.69 -15.43
N HIS A 103 15.89 -15.49 -14.98
CA HIS A 103 16.61 -14.25 -15.28
C HIS A 103 16.96 -13.43 -14.03
N GLY A 104 16.67 -13.95 -12.84
CA GLY A 104 17.04 -13.35 -11.57
C GLY A 104 16.05 -12.31 -11.04
N ARG A 105 16.32 -11.85 -9.83
CA ARG A 105 15.44 -10.94 -9.08
C ARG A 105 15.12 -9.63 -9.80
N PRO A 106 16.08 -8.92 -10.44
CA PRO A 106 15.77 -7.66 -11.10
C PRO A 106 14.73 -7.81 -12.23
N ALA A 107 14.92 -8.82 -13.09
CA ALA A 107 13.97 -9.13 -14.17
C ALA A 107 12.56 -9.45 -13.64
N ALA A 108 12.48 -10.21 -12.53
CA ALA A 108 11.20 -10.49 -11.89
C ALA A 108 10.49 -9.23 -11.36
N LEU A 109 11.23 -8.25 -10.83
CA LEU A 109 10.66 -6.98 -10.36
C LEU A 109 10.18 -6.11 -11.52
N GLU A 110 10.91 -6.08 -12.64
CA GLU A 110 10.48 -5.40 -13.87
C GLU A 110 9.21 -6.04 -14.43
N LEU A 111 9.15 -7.38 -14.45
CA LEU A 111 7.95 -8.11 -14.87
C LEU A 111 6.75 -7.80 -13.97
N ILE A 112 6.92 -7.73 -12.65
CA ILE A 112 5.85 -7.30 -11.73
C ILE A 112 5.32 -5.93 -12.14
N ALA A 113 6.21 -4.94 -12.30
CA ALA A 113 5.80 -3.58 -12.62
C ALA A 113 5.02 -3.51 -13.94
N ALA A 114 5.50 -4.19 -14.98
CA ALA A 114 4.85 -4.22 -16.29
C ALA A 114 3.48 -4.92 -16.24
N GLN A 115 3.41 -6.15 -15.70
CA GLN A 115 2.17 -6.92 -15.69
C GLN A 115 1.11 -6.32 -14.78
N VAL A 116 1.50 -5.77 -13.64
CA VAL A 116 0.55 -5.13 -12.73
C VAL A 116 -0.06 -3.90 -13.38
N ALA A 117 0.74 -3.02 -14.00
CA ALA A 117 0.24 -1.84 -14.68
C ALA A 117 -0.76 -2.21 -15.79
N GLU A 118 -0.40 -3.19 -16.64
CA GLU A 118 -1.27 -3.68 -17.70
C GLU A 118 -2.58 -4.28 -17.16
N LYS A 119 -2.49 -5.25 -16.25
CA LYS A 119 -3.66 -5.97 -15.73
C LYS A 119 -4.58 -5.07 -14.91
N CYS A 120 -4.02 -4.16 -14.10
CA CYS A 120 -4.82 -3.18 -13.37
C CYS A 120 -5.56 -2.23 -14.31
N ALA A 121 -4.95 -1.81 -15.43
CA ALA A 121 -5.61 -0.99 -16.43
C ALA A 121 -6.74 -1.76 -17.13
N VAL A 122 -6.47 -2.98 -17.61
CA VAL A 122 -7.46 -3.84 -18.29
C VAL A 122 -8.66 -4.15 -17.38
N ARG A 123 -8.43 -4.32 -16.07
CA ARG A 123 -9.48 -4.64 -15.08
C ARG A 123 -10.05 -3.40 -14.38
N ASN A 124 -9.80 -2.18 -14.88
CA ASN A 124 -10.30 -0.93 -14.29
C ASN A 124 -10.02 -0.78 -12.78
N GLY A 125 -8.83 -1.22 -12.33
CA GLY A 125 -8.42 -1.18 -10.93
C GLY A 125 -8.79 -2.41 -10.10
N ALA A 126 -9.37 -3.45 -10.72
CA ALA A 126 -9.72 -4.72 -10.08
C ALA A 126 -10.50 -4.49 -8.77
N THR A 127 -11.52 -3.64 -8.82
CA THR A 127 -12.23 -3.14 -7.63
C THR A 127 -13.28 -4.11 -7.10
N GLY A 128 -13.44 -5.30 -7.71
CA GLY A 128 -14.49 -6.24 -7.33
C GLY A 128 -14.27 -6.87 -5.95
N SER A 129 -15.39 -6.98 -5.23
CA SER A 129 -15.59 -7.70 -3.97
C SER A 129 -14.50 -7.48 -2.92
N SER A 130 -14.70 -6.47 -2.09
CA SER A 130 -14.11 -6.48 -0.75
C SER A 130 -15.10 -5.79 0.18
N GLU A 131 -15.39 -6.42 1.30
CA GLU A 131 -16.21 -5.83 2.37
C GLU A 131 -15.56 -4.57 2.96
N ASN A 132 -14.27 -4.35 2.65
CA ASN A 132 -13.44 -3.24 3.13
C ASN A 132 -13.03 -2.23 2.03
N TRP A 133 -13.21 -2.54 0.75
CA TRP A 133 -12.83 -1.63 -0.35
C TRP A 133 -13.84 -0.48 -0.43
N ARG A 134 -13.34 0.74 -0.27
CA ARG A 134 -14.09 1.97 -0.55
C ARG A 134 -13.52 2.64 -1.79
N PRO A 135 -14.36 3.08 -2.74
CA PRO A 135 -13.88 3.94 -3.81
C PRO A 135 -13.29 5.22 -3.21
N PRO A 136 -12.24 5.80 -3.81
CA PRO A 136 -11.76 7.11 -3.40
C PRO A 136 -12.91 8.14 -3.49
N GLU A 137 -13.16 8.90 -2.43
CA GLU A 137 -14.22 9.91 -2.43
C GLU A 137 -13.96 10.93 -3.56
N PRO A 138 -14.97 11.29 -4.37
CA PRO A 138 -14.82 12.43 -5.26
C PRO A 138 -14.58 13.66 -4.40
N ALA A 139 -13.47 14.38 -4.62
CA ALA A 139 -13.23 15.68 -3.98
C ALA A 139 -14.52 16.51 -3.98
N ARG A 140 -14.99 16.84 -2.78
CA ARG A 140 -16.11 17.75 -2.59
C ARG A 140 -15.75 19.06 -3.28
N SER A 141 -16.55 19.46 -4.24
CA SER A 141 -16.50 20.82 -4.76
C SER A 141 -16.57 21.80 -3.59
N PRO A 142 -15.71 22.82 -3.50
CA PRO A 142 -15.87 23.89 -2.53
C PRO A 142 -17.00 24.81 -2.99
N SER A 143 -18.26 24.38 -2.86
CA SER A 143 -19.40 25.29 -2.94
C SER A 143 -20.67 24.65 -2.36
N ALA A 144 -20.87 24.86 -1.07
CA ALA A 144 -22.12 25.34 -0.50
C ALA A 144 -21.87 25.61 0.99
N ALA A 145 -22.18 26.82 1.44
CA ALA A 145 -22.28 27.15 2.85
C ALA A 145 -23.16 26.11 3.59
N PRO A 146 -22.96 25.87 4.90
CA PRO A 146 -23.82 24.95 5.63
C PRO A 146 -25.26 25.45 5.56
N HIS A 147 -26.11 24.73 4.83
CA HIS A 147 -27.54 24.85 5.01
C HIS A 147 -27.83 24.46 6.47
N ALA A 148 -28.24 25.45 7.26
CA ALA A 148 -28.73 25.26 8.59
C ALA A 148 -29.88 24.24 8.56
N THR A 149 -29.66 23.06 9.12
CA THR A 149 -30.74 22.11 9.40
C THR A 149 -31.59 22.68 10.54
N PRO A 150 -32.91 22.86 10.37
CA PRO A 150 -33.78 23.13 11.50
C PRO A 150 -33.82 21.87 12.37
N HIS A 151 -33.40 21.99 13.63
CA HIS A 151 -33.63 20.95 14.63
C HIS A 151 -35.15 20.85 14.89
N GLY A 152 -35.80 19.86 14.29
CA GLY A 152 -37.12 19.38 14.73
C GLY A 152 -36.97 18.48 15.97
N PRO A 153 -37.96 18.47 16.88
CA PRO A 153 -37.85 17.76 18.15
C PRO A 153 -37.87 16.24 17.94
N HIS A 154 -36.81 15.56 18.38
CA HIS A 154 -36.76 14.12 18.51
C HIS A 154 -37.49 13.69 19.80
N ASP A 155 -38.82 13.61 19.74
CA ASP A 155 -39.57 12.67 20.56
C ASP A 155 -39.64 11.34 19.80
N ALA A 156 -38.71 10.43 20.09
CA ALA A 156 -38.79 9.04 19.66
C ALA A 156 -38.53 8.15 20.88
N SER A 157 -39.61 7.56 21.37
CA SER A 157 -39.60 6.54 22.43
C SER A 157 -38.63 5.39 22.10
N PRO A 158 -37.93 4.82 23.09
CA PRO A 158 -37.10 3.65 22.86
C PRO A 158 -37.96 2.41 22.55
N PRO A 159 -37.53 1.51 21.65
CA PRO A 159 -38.26 0.27 21.39
C PRO A 159 -38.18 -0.69 22.60
N PRO A 160 -39.20 -1.57 22.79
CA PRO A 160 -39.20 -2.53 23.89
C PRO A 160 -38.09 -3.57 23.73
N ARG A 161 -37.42 -3.90 24.84
CA ARG A 161 -36.42 -4.98 24.92
C ARG A 161 -37.10 -6.34 24.68
N ARG A 162 -36.58 -7.14 23.74
CA ARG A 162 -36.98 -8.55 23.63
C ARG A 162 -36.42 -9.38 24.80
N PRO A 163 -37.12 -10.45 25.23
CA PRO A 163 -36.65 -11.34 26.28
C PRO A 163 -35.42 -12.14 25.86
N ARG A 164 -34.62 -12.50 26.85
CA ARG A 164 -33.46 -13.40 26.75
C ARG A 164 -33.97 -14.82 26.52
N GLU A 165 -33.76 -15.38 25.33
CA GLU A 165 -34.04 -16.80 25.08
C GLU A 165 -32.81 -17.64 25.47
N SER A 166 -33.06 -18.63 26.32
CA SER A 166 -32.10 -19.57 26.90
C SER A 166 -31.49 -20.51 25.84
N PRO A 167 -30.26 -21.03 26.05
CA PRO A 167 -29.63 -21.95 25.10
C PRO A 167 -30.39 -23.28 25.03
N VAL A 168 -30.83 -23.65 23.82
CA VAL A 168 -31.28 -25.00 23.47
C VAL A 168 -30.09 -25.96 23.58
N ALA A 169 -30.25 -27.03 24.35
CA ALA A 169 -29.31 -28.13 24.45
C ALA A 169 -29.14 -28.82 23.09
N SER A 170 -27.90 -28.97 22.64
CA SER A 170 -27.55 -29.66 21.39
C SER A 170 -27.48 -31.19 21.63
N PRO A 171 -28.19 -32.03 20.86
CA PRO A 171 -28.32 -33.47 21.15
C PRO A 171 -27.17 -34.35 20.63
N ASN A 172 -26.02 -33.81 20.23
CA ASN A 172 -24.90 -34.61 19.72
C ASN A 172 -23.66 -34.51 20.62
N SER A 173 -23.62 -35.36 21.64
CA SER A 173 -22.36 -35.75 22.30
C SER A 173 -22.21 -37.27 22.22
N PRO A 174 -21.09 -37.80 21.68
CA PRO A 174 -20.83 -39.23 21.67
C PRO A 174 -20.42 -39.74 23.07
N PRO A 175 -20.72 -41.00 23.42
CA PRO A 175 -20.36 -41.55 24.72
C PRO A 175 -18.84 -41.73 24.84
N LYS A 176 -18.27 -41.28 25.96
CA LYS A 176 -16.88 -41.59 26.33
C LYS A 176 -16.81 -43.00 26.93
N LYS A 177 -15.78 -43.75 26.53
CA LYS A 177 -15.41 -45.06 27.08
C LYS A 177 -14.91 -44.95 28.52
#